data_AF-A0A961RLJ1-F1
#
_entry.id   AF-A0A961RLJ1-F1
#
_cell.length_a   1.000
_cell.length_b   1.000
_cell.length_c   1.000
_cell.angle_alpha   90.00
_cell.angle_beta   90.00
_cell.angle_gamma   90.00
#
_symmetry.space_group_name_H-M   'P 1'
#
loop_
_entity.id
_entity.type
_entity.pdbx_description
1 polymer ?
#
loop_
_entity_poly.entity_id
_entity_poly.type
_entity_poly.pdbx_seq_one_letter_code
_entity_poly.pdbx_strand_id
1 'polypeptide(L)'
;MQHTANDIDAMIREEKRISATECHDEAWAAGLMAGIEPEIIAETAIVIALEELHRDSGEQAVLTLLDRMREQALNGAFDPDIRRH
;
A
#
# COMPACT_ATOMS: atom_id res chain seq x y z
N MET A 1 -18.52 25.92 7.64
CA MET A 1 -17.06 25.83 7.92
C MET A 1 -16.34 26.10 6.61
N GLN A 2 -15.45 27.09 6.56
CA GLN A 2 -14.62 27.34 5.37
C GLN A 2 -13.45 26.37 5.42
N HIS A 3 -13.48 25.32 4.60
CA HIS A 3 -12.32 24.48 4.38
C HIS A 3 -11.28 25.30 3.61
N THR A 4 -10.06 25.37 4.12
CA THR A 4 -8.96 25.99 3.39
C THR A 4 -8.57 25.10 2.21
N ALA A 5 -7.92 25.65 1.18
CA ALA A 5 -7.45 24.85 0.05
C ALA A 5 -6.55 23.68 0.50
N ASN A 6 -5.79 23.87 1.58
CA ASN A 6 -4.95 22.83 2.17
C ASN A 6 -5.77 21.70 2.83
N ASP A 7 -6.93 22.00 3.42
CA ASP A 7 -7.83 20.98 3.98
C ASP A 7 -8.45 20.14 2.88
N ILE A 8 -8.79 20.76 1.74
CA ILE A 8 -9.31 20.08 0.56
C ILE A 8 -8.24 19.15 -0.04
N ASP A 9 -6.99 19.61 -0.17
CA ASP A 9 -5.89 18.79 -0.67
C ASP A 9 -5.58 17.59 0.25
N ALA A 10 -5.68 17.78 1.57
CA ALA A 10 -5.54 16.69 2.54
C ALA A 10 -6.66 15.66 2.40
N MET A 11 -7.92 16.12 2.26
CA MET A 11 -9.07 15.24 2.00
C MET A 11 -8.91 14.45 0.70
N ILE A 12 -8.46 15.09 -0.38
CA ILE A 12 -8.23 14.43 -1.67
C ILE A 12 -7.14 13.35 -1.55
N ARG A 13 -6.08 13.62 -0.80
CA ARG A 13 -5.01 12.64 -0.58
C ARG A 13 -5.52 11.43 0.19
N GLU A 14 -6.34 11.65 1.22
CA GLU A 14 -6.92 10.55 1.99
C GLU A 14 -7.90 9.73 1.14
N GLU A 15 -8.75 10.37 0.35
CA GLU A 15 -9.65 9.68 -0.58
C GLU A 15 -8.88 8.78 -1.55
N LYS A 16 -7.81 9.30 -2.15
CA LYS A 16 -6.93 8.50 -3.03
C LYS A 16 -6.33 7.29 -2.31
N ARG A 17 -6.00 7.44 -1.01
CA ARG A 17 -5.47 6.35 -0.18
C ARG A 17 -6.53 5.28 0.08
N ILE A 18 -7.76 5.69 0.35
CA ILE A 18 -8.92 4.80 0.52
C ILE A 18 -9.18 4.04 -0.78
N SER A 19 -9.35 4.73 -1.91
CA SER A 19 -9.62 4.08 -3.19
C SER A 19 -8.51 3.13 -3.62
N ALA A 20 -7.24 3.45 -3.33
CA ALA A 20 -6.12 2.54 -3.59
C ALA A 20 -6.20 1.25 -2.75
N THR A 21 -6.65 1.37 -1.49
CA THR A 21 -6.84 0.21 -0.60
C THR A 21 -7.99 -0.66 -1.12
N GLU A 22 -9.13 -0.07 -1.46
CA GLU A 22 -10.28 -0.80 -1.99
C GLU A 22 -9.94 -1.54 -3.29
N CYS A 23 -9.22 -0.89 -4.20
CA CYS A 23 -8.76 -1.52 -5.44
C CYS A 23 -7.85 -2.73 -5.16
N HIS A 24 -6.96 -2.63 -4.17
CA HIS A 24 -6.11 -3.75 -3.79
C HIS A 24 -6.90 -4.89 -3.13
N ASP A 25 -7.86 -4.58 -2.26
CA ASP A 25 -8.72 -5.58 -1.61
C ASP A 25 -9.54 -6.36 -2.64
N GLU A 26 -10.06 -5.70 -3.67
CA GLU A 26 -10.74 -6.35 -4.79
C GLU A 26 -9.81 -7.29 -5.57
N ALA A 27 -8.60 -6.82 -5.91
CA ALA A 27 -7.60 -7.64 -6.60
C ALA A 27 -7.18 -8.85 -5.76
N TRP A 28 -7.03 -8.67 -4.44
CA TRP A 28 -6.73 -9.73 -3.49
C TRP A 28 -7.85 -10.78 -3.45
N ALA A 29 -9.10 -10.34 -3.29
CA ALA A 29 -10.26 -11.23 -3.27
C ALA A 29 -10.39 -12.00 -4.59
N ALA A 30 -10.15 -11.35 -5.73
CA ALA A 30 -10.17 -11.98 -7.05
C ALA A 30 -9.10 -13.09 -7.18
N GLY A 31 -7.88 -12.84 -6.70
CA GLY A 31 -6.80 -13.83 -6.69
C GLY A 31 -7.16 -15.06 -5.84
N LEU A 32 -7.71 -14.85 -4.64
CA LEU A 32 -8.16 -15.94 -3.78
C LEU A 32 -9.29 -16.76 -4.43
N MET A 33 -10.25 -16.11 -5.06
CA MET A 33 -11.34 -16.79 -5.78
C MET A 33 -10.85 -17.61 -6.97
N ALA A 34 -9.76 -17.19 -7.61
CA ALA A 34 -9.10 -17.93 -8.67
C ALA A 34 -8.26 -19.12 -8.16
N GLY A 35 -8.14 -19.30 -6.84
CA GLY A 35 -7.35 -20.36 -6.21
C GLY A 35 -5.84 -20.08 -6.18
N ILE A 36 -5.44 -18.81 -6.30
CA ILE A 36 -4.03 -18.40 -6.22
C ILE A 36 -3.63 -18.31 -4.74
N GLU A 37 -2.46 -18.84 -4.41
CA GLU A 37 -1.91 -18.80 -3.06
C GLU A 37 -1.64 -17.36 -2.60
N PRO A 38 -1.98 -17.00 -1.34
CA PRO A 38 -1.77 -15.66 -0.79
C PRO A 38 -0.33 -15.14 -0.94
N GLU A 39 0.66 -16.01 -0.80
CA GLU A 39 2.08 -15.69 -0.93
C GLU A 39 2.40 -15.22 -2.36
N ILE A 40 1.82 -15.88 -3.36
CA ILE A 40 2.00 -15.53 -4.78
C ILE A 40 1.33 -14.18 -5.09
N ILE A 41 0.12 -13.95 -4.56
CA ILE A 41 -0.59 -12.67 -4.73
C ILE A 41 0.24 -11.53 -4.12
N ALA A 42 0.73 -11.72 -2.89
CA ALA A 42 1.51 -10.73 -2.18
C ALA A 42 2.85 -10.42 -2.89
N GLU A 43 3.61 -11.45 -3.26
CA GLU A 43 4.89 -11.28 -3.96
C GLU A 43 4.69 -10.55 -5.29
N THR A 44 3.72 -10.98 -6.08
CA THR A 44 3.40 -10.37 -7.38
C THR A 44 3.02 -8.90 -7.23
N ALA A 45 2.15 -8.57 -6.26
CA ALA A 45 1.74 -7.20 -5.99
C ALA A 45 2.92 -6.30 -5.59
N ILE A 46 3.82 -6.79 -4.74
CA ILE A 46 5.02 -6.05 -4.32
C ILE A 46 5.95 -5.82 -5.51
N VAL A 47 6.26 -6.86 -6.30
CA VAL A 47 7.16 -6.73 -7.45
C VAL A 47 6.64 -5.68 -8.43
N ILE A 48 5.36 -5.77 -8.83
CA ILE A 48 4.74 -4.81 -9.75
C ILE A 48 4.79 -3.39 -9.16
N ALA A 49 4.45 -3.22 -7.88
CA ALA A 49 4.48 -1.91 -7.25
C ALA A 49 5.89 -1.28 -7.24
N LEU A 50 6.93 -2.08 -6.99
CA LEU A 50 8.32 -1.61 -6.99
C LEU A 50 8.82 -1.31 -8.41
N GLU A 51 8.44 -2.11 -9.41
CA GLU A 51 8.76 -1.84 -10.83
C GLU A 51 8.14 -0.54 -11.33
N GLU A 52 6.87 -0.30 -11.01
CA GLU A 52 6.18 0.95 -11.38
C GLU A 52 6.77 2.15 -10.63
N LEU A 53 7.05 2.01 -9.32
CA LEU A 53 7.71 3.06 -8.55
C LEU A 53 9.10 3.40 -9.10
N HIS A 54 9.86 2.37 -9.50
CA HIS A 54 11.16 2.57 -10.15
C HIS A 54 11.02 3.35 -11.46
N ARG A 55 10.03 2.99 -12.29
CA ARG A 55 9.78 3.65 -13.58
C ARG A 55 9.45 5.13 -13.41
N ASP A 56 8.62 5.47 -12.43
CA ASP A 56 8.11 6.83 -12.25
C ASP A 56 9.02 7.72 -11.39
N SER A 57 9.73 7.13 -10.42
CA SER A 57 10.47 7.88 -9.38
C SER A 57 11.93 7.47 -9.19
N GLY A 58 12.39 6.44 -9.92
CA GLY A 58 13.77 5.96 -9.89
C GLY A 58 14.12 5.05 -8.71
N GLU A 59 15.34 4.53 -8.74
CA GLU A 59 15.86 3.54 -7.78
C GLU A 59 15.84 4.02 -6.31
N GLN A 60 16.19 5.29 -6.08
CA GLN A 60 16.24 5.82 -4.71
C GLN A 60 14.87 5.81 -4.02
N ALA A 61 13.79 6.01 -4.78
CA ALA A 61 12.43 5.95 -4.24
C ALA A 61 12.07 4.53 -3.79
N VAL A 62 12.48 3.52 -4.57
CA VAL A 62 12.31 2.09 -4.24
C VAL A 62 13.05 1.75 -2.95
N LEU A 63 14.34 2.10 -2.84
CA LEU A 63 15.14 1.82 -1.65
C LEU A 63 14.57 2.49 -0.40
N THR A 64 14.13 3.74 -0.53
CA THR A 64 13.51 4.49 0.58
C THR A 64 12.22 3.81 1.06
N LEU A 65 11.40 3.29 0.14
CA LEU A 65 10.19 2.55 0.50
C LEU A 65 10.53 1.24 1.21
N LEU A 66 11.51 0.49 0.71
CA LEU A 66 11.95 -0.77 1.31
C LEU A 66 12.50 -0.58 2.72
N ASP A 67 13.29 0.46 2.96
CA ASP A 67 13.80 0.79 4.29
C ASP A 67 12.65 1.09 5.27
N ARG A 68 11.67 1.89 4.84
CA ARG A 68 10.48 2.18 5.66
C ARG A 68 9.67 0.91 5.95
N MET A 69 9.45 0.06 4.95
CA MET A 69 8.72 -1.20 5.14
C MET A 69 9.46 -2.14 6.09
N ARG A 70 10.80 -2.19 6.00
CA ARG A 70 11.63 -2.94 6.92
C ARG A 70 11.49 -2.45 8.35
N GLU A 71 11.55 -1.14 8.58
CA GLU A 71 11.32 -0.55 9.90
C GLU A 71 9.92 -0.89 10.44
N GLN A 72 8.89 -0.80 9.61
CA GLN A 72 7.53 -1.18 9.99
C GLN A 72 7.43 -2.66 10.38
N ALA A 73 8.11 -3.55 9.65
CA ALA A 73 8.16 -4.98 9.97
C ALA A 73 8.85 -5.23 11.32
N LEU A 74 9.99 -4.59 11.56
CA LEU A 74 10.73 -4.71 12.82
C LEU A 74 9.92 -4.21 14.03
N ASN A 75 9.04 -3.24 13.81
CA ASN A 75 8.14 -2.71 14.82
C ASN A 75 6.82 -3.49 14.96
N GLY A 76 6.65 -4.60 14.23
CA GLY A 76 5.45 -5.44 14.30
C GLY A 76 4.21 -4.84 13.64
N ALA A 77 4.34 -3.83 12.75
CA ALA A 77 3.19 -3.15 12.15
C ALA A 77 2.29 -4.05 11.26
N PHE A 78 2.78 -5.24 10.91
CA PHE A 78 2.07 -6.26 10.15
C PHE A 78 1.51 -7.38 11.01
N ASP A 79 1.74 -7.34 12.33
CA ASP A 79 1.14 -8.29 13.27
C ASP A 79 -0.38 -7.99 13.39
N PRO A 80 -1.25 -8.96 13.09
CA PRO A 80 -2.69 -8.77 13.20
C PRO A 80 -3.15 -8.45 14.63
N ASP A 81 -2.40 -8.83 15.67
CA ASP A 81 -2.79 -8.62 17.06
C ASP A 81 -2.50 -7.19 17.54
N ILE A 82 -1.53 -6.49 16.94
CA ILE A 82 -1.18 -5.10 17.28
C ILE A 82 -2.27 -4.11 16.78
N ARG A 83 -3.08 -4.50 15.79
CA ARG A 83 -4.14 -3.65 15.21
C ARG A 83 -5.47 -3.66 15.98
N ARG A 84 -5.56 -4.43 17.09
CA ARG A 84 -6.77 -4.51 17.94
C ARG A 84 -6.60 -3.68 19.24
N HIS A 85 -6.45 -2.37 19.14
CA HIS A 85 -6.59 -1.47 20.30
C HIS A 85 -7.21 -0.13 19.91
#